data_AF-A0A965CC32-F1
#
_entry.id   AF-A0A965CC32-F1
#
_cell.length_a   1.000
_cell.length_b   1.000
_cell.length_c   1.000
_cell.angle_alpha   90.00
_cell.angle_beta   90.00
_cell.angle_gamma   90.00
#
_symmetry.space_group_name_H-M   'P 1'
#
loop_
_entity.id
_entity.type
_entity.pdbx_description
1 polymer ?
#
loop_
_entity_poly.entity_id
_entity_poly.type
_entity_poly.pdbx_seq_one_letter_code
_entity_poly.pdbx_strand_id
1 'polypeptide(L)'
;KAVSKKAQEGGGWLTWVFATEDISKVEEKFGRPAIEGHRTRPDGTDLKWKQIGVNEITDSRELPFFIQWLTADHPSKDGKAVAAIEKITIADTEQLSDSWFKTEILDGLNGTDIEFIDPSTNEGESGIVAVHLMTPAGSVVLD
;
A
#
# COMPACT_ATOMS: atom_id res chain seq x y z
N LYS A 1 5.94 14.02 -7.30
CA LYS A 1 5.78 13.94 -8.78
C LYS A 1 5.28 12.56 -9.25
N ALA A 2 5.48 11.47 -8.49
CA ALA A 2 5.04 10.13 -8.86
C ALA A 2 3.55 10.02 -9.20
N VAL A 3 2.65 10.59 -8.37
CA VAL A 3 1.20 10.60 -8.61
C VAL A 3 0.83 11.27 -9.94
N SER A 4 1.36 12.47 -10.19
CA SER A 4 1.09 13.20 -11.43
C SER A 4 1.60 12.46 -12.67
N LYS A 5 2.75 11.79 -12.54
CA LYS A 5 3.31 10.96 -13.62
C LYS A 5 2.38 9.78 -13.93
N LYS A 6 1.96 8.99 -12.93
CA LYS A 6 1.06 7.85 -13.14
C LYS A 6 -0.30 8.29 -13.71
N ALA A 7 -0.82 9.44 -13.28
CA ALA A 7 -2.04 10.00 -13.85
C ALA A 7 -1.89 10.33 -15.36
N GLN A 8 -0.71 10.80 -15.79
CA GLN A 8 -0.41 11.06 -17.21
C GLN A 8 -0.18 9.78 -18.02
N GLU A 9 0.24 8.69 -17.37
CA GLU A 9 0.40 7.35 -17.93
C GLU A 9 -0.94 6.60 -18.11
N GLY A 10 -2.08 7.23 -17.80
CA GLY A 10 -3.42 6.63 -17.91
C GLY A 10 -4.11 6.34 -16.58
N GLY A 11 -3.43 6.58 -15.46
CA GLY A 11 -3.97 6.33 -14.12
C GLY A 11 -3.78 4.88 -13.68
N GLY A 12 -4.72 4.37 -12.87
CA GLY A 12 -4.65 3.03 -12.28
C GLY A 12 -3.92 2.98 -10.95
N TRP A 13 -3.64 1.76 -10.48
CA TRP A 13 -2.98 1.51 -9.21
C TRP A 13 -1.56 2.10 -9.20
N LEU A 14 -1.24 2.84 -8.14
CA LEU A 14 0.09 3.44 -7.97
C LEU A 14 0.97 2.62 -7.02
N THR A 15 0.42 2.26 -5.86
CA THR A 15 1.15 1.66 -4.74
C THR A 15 0.17 1.20 -3.66
N TRP A 16 0.70 0.58 -2.61
CA TRP A 16 0.01 0.06 -1.44
C TRP A 16 0.82 0.38 -0.17
N VAL A 17 0.18 0.26 0.98
CA VAL A 17 0.75 0.73 2.25
C VAL A 17 0.40 -0.20 3.40
N PHE A 18 1.38 -0.43 4.28
CA PHE A 18 1.17 -1.04 5.59
C PHE A 18 1.11 0.03 6.68
N ALA A 19 0.08 -0.04 7.51
CA ALA A 19 0.01 0.72 8.74
C ALA A 19 0.64 -0.09 9.89
N THR A 20 1.51 0.54 10.66
CA THR A 20 2.12 -0.02 11.88
C THR A 20 1.83 0.87 13.08
N GLU A 21 1.78 0.28 14.26
CA GLU A 21 1.68 1.01 15.53
C GLU A 21 3.02 1.65 15.93
N ASP A 22 4.13 1.09 15.44
CA ASP A 22 5.49 1.53 15.74
C ASP A 22 6.33 1.53 14.46
N ILE A 23 6.56 2.72 13.92
CA ILE A 23 7.36 2.92 12.70
C ILE A 23 8.87 2.88 12.96
N SER A 24 9.31 2.96 14.23
CA SER A 24 10.74 3.04 14.56
C SER A 24 11.51 1.81 14.09
N LYS A 25 10.92 0.62 14.17
CA LYS A 25 11.49 -0.62 13.64
C LYS A 25 11.70 -0.59 12.13
N VAL A 26 10.83 0.12 11.41
CA VAL A 26 10.95 0.34 9.97
C VAL A 26 12.05 1.37 9.70
N GLU A 27 12.08 2.46 10.45
CA GLU A 27 13.14 3.48 10.38
C GLU A 27 14.55 2.90 10.59
N GLU A 28 14.71 1.98 11.56
CA GLU A 28 15.97 1.29 11.83
C GLU A 28 16.48 0.51 10.60
N LYS A 29 15.60 -0.26 9.95
CA LYS A 29 15.95 -1.02 8.74
C LYS A 29 16.26 -0.11 7.55
N PHE A 30 15.53 1.00 7.40
CA PHE A 30 15.80 2.00 6.36
C PHE A 30 17.03 2.87 6.67
N GLY A 31 17.51 2.91 7.91
CA GLY A 31 18.63 3.75 8.34
C GLY A 31 18.33 5.25 8.33
N ARG A 32 17.05 5.65 8.31
CA ARG A 32 16.62 7.06 8.27
C ARG A 32 15.25 7.24 8.93
N PRO A 33 14.95 8.43 9.48
CA PRO A 33 13.65 8.69 10.09
C PRO A 33 12.53 8.79 9.04
N ALA A 34 11.33 8.44 9.47
CA ALA A 34 10.09 8.68 8.74
C ALA A 34 9.77 10.18 8.73
N ILE A 35 9.04 10.60 7.71
CA ILE A 35 8.62 11.99 7.51
C ILE A 35 7.18 12.13 7.98
N GLU A 36 6.86 13.23 8.66
CA GLU A 36 5.49 13.54 9.04
C GLU A 36 4.68 14.04 7.84
N GLY A 37 3.47 13.50 7.69
CA GLY A 37 2.46 13.95 6.75
C GLY A 37 1.19 14.37 7.48
N HIS A 38 0.41 15.25 6.86
CA HIS A 38 -0.88 15.64 7.40
C HIS A 38 -1.88 16.00 6.30
N ARG A 39 -3.17 15.97 6.65
CA ARG A 39 -4.26 16.40 5.79
C ARG A 39 -5.36 17.04 6.63
N THR A 40 -5.73 18.26 6.27
CA THR A 40 -6.91 18.93 6.83
C THR A 40 -8.17 18.43 6.13
N ARG A 41 -9.13 17.93 6.92
CA ARG A 41 -10.44 17.46 6.47
C ARG A 41 -11.39 18.64 6.22
N PRO A 42 -12.49 18.43 5.46
CA PRO A 42 -13.49 19.49 5.23
C PRO A 42 -14.11 20.07 6.51
N ASP A 43 -14.15 19.31 7.60
CA ASP A 43 -14.64 19.74 8.92
C ASP A 43 -13.60 20.56 9.73
N GLY A 44 -12.39 20.76 9.18
CA GLY A 44 -11.29 21.50 9.80
C GLY A 44 -10.39 20.66 10.70
N THR A 45 -10.70 19.38 10.94
CA THR A 45 -9.82 18.49 11.71
C THR A 45 -8.56 18.13 10.91
N ASP A 46 -7.43 17.95 11.60
CA ASP A 46 -6.14 17.64 10.97
C ASP A 46 -5.75 16.19 11.27
N LEU A 47 -5.68 15.38 10.22
CA LEU A 47 -5.24 13.99 10.26
C LEU A 47 -3.71 13.96 10.10
N LYS A 48 -3.00 13.26 10.97
CA LYS A 48 -1.52 13.24 10.96
C LYS A 48 -0.98 11.81 10.98
N TRP A 49 0.13 11.61 10.27
CA TRP A 49 0.84 10.33 10.21
C TRP A 49 2.34 10.53 10.02
N LYS A 50 3.12 9.48 10.27
CA LYS A 50 4.49 9.33 9.77
C LYS A 50 4.49 8.41 8.56
N GLN A 51 5.42 8.60 7.63
CA GLN A 51 5.59 7.74 6.47
C GLN A 51 7.06 7.54 6.08
N ILE A 52 7.39 6.35 5.57
CA ILE A 52 8.73 6.00 5.07
C ILE A 52 8.60 4.98 3.93
N GLY A 53 9.52 4.99 2.96
CA GLY A 53 9.45 4.16 1.76
C GLY A 53 8.78 4.82 0.55
N VAL A 54 8.22 6.03 0.70
CA VAL A 54 7.47 6.71 -0.39
C VAL A 54 8.34 7.08 -1.59
N ASN A 55 9.63 7.33 -1.38
CA ASN A 55 10.54 7.72 -2.48
C ASN A 55 10.87 6.51 -3.35
N GLU A 56 11.00 5.35 -2.72
CA GLU A 56 11.36 4.06 -3.30
C GLU A 56 10.26 3.51 -4.24
N ILE A 57 8.99 3.88 -4.00
CA ILE A 57 7.84 3.47 -4.84
C ILE A 57 8.01 3.84 -6.32
N THR A 58 8.74 4.92 -6.62
CA THR A 58 8.91 5.35 -8.02
C THR A 58 9.71 4.32 -8.83
N ASP A 59 10.65 3.65 -8.16
CA ASP A 59 11.56 2.69 -8.77
C ASP A 59 11.13 1.24 -8.52
N SER A 60 10.39 0.98 -7.43
CA SER A 60 9.88 -0.34 -7.02
C SER A 60 8.40 -0.25 -6.64
N ARG A 61 7.52 -0.31 -7.65
CA ARG A 61 6.06 -0.15 -7.49
C ARG A 61 5.39 -1.34 -6.80
N GLU A 62 6.01 -2.50 -6.88
CA GLU A 62 5.64 -3.75 -6.23
C GLU A 62 5.85 -3.70 -4.71
N LEU A 63 6.75 -2.84 -4.22
CA LEU A 63 7.02 -2.72 -2.79
C LEU A 63 6.05 -1.75 -2.11
N PRO A 64 5.53 -2.09 -0.92
CA PRO A 64 4.72 -1.18 -0.14
C PRO A 64 5.60 -0.13 0.54
N PHE A 65 4.98 0.98 0.93
CA PHE A 65 5.55 1.88 1.93
C PHE A 65 4.86 1.69 3.29
N PHE A 66 5.40 2.34 4.31
CA PHE A 66 4.91 2.17 5.69
C PHE A 66 4.43 3.49 6.26
N ILE A 67 3.35 3.43 7.03
CA ILE A 67 2.82 4.56 7.79
C ILE A 67 2.57 4.22 9.25
N GLN A 68 2.60 5.24 10.10
CA GLN A 68 2.07 5.18 11.45
C GLN A 68 1.14 6.37 11.66
N TRP A 69 -0.11 6.09 12.03
CA TRP A 69 -1.06 7.13 12.39
C TRP A 69 -0.66 7.78 13.71
N LEU A 70 -0.68 9.12 13.74
CA LEU A 70 -0.42 9.91 14.95
C LEU A 70 -1.71 10.40 15.59
N THR A 71 -2.79 10.49 14.82
CA THR A 71 -4.12 10.88 15.27
C THR A 71 -4.98 9.65 15.56
N ALA A 72 -5.66 9.65 16.71
CA ALA A 72 -6.55 8.56 17.12
C ALA A 72 -7.81 8.42 16.22
N ASP A 73 -8.16 9.50 15.52
CA ASP A 73 -9.31 9.57 14.62
C ASP A 73 -8.98 9.00 13.23
N HIS A 74 -8.86 7.68 13.19
CA HIS A 74 -8.49 6.91 12.01
C HIS A 74 -9.61 6.91 10.95
N PRO A 75 -9.32 7.17 9.66
CA PRO A 75 -10.35 7.27 8.60
C PRO A 75 -11.24 6.03 8.43
N SER A 76 -10.78 4.84 8.81
CA SER A 76 -11.60 3.62 8.76
C SER A 76 -12.80 3.64 9.72
N LYS A 77 -12.84 4.58 10.68
CA LYS A 77 -13.96 4.73 11.62
C LYS A 77 -15.15 5.48 11.02
N ASP A 78 -14.97 6.14 9.87
CA ASP A 78 -15.98 6.98 9.24
C ASP A 78 -17.13 6.17 8.59
N GLY A 79 -17.00 4.84 8.52
CA GLY A 79 -18.01 3.96 7.95
C GLY A 79 -17.95 2.53 8.49
N LYS A 80 -18.98 1.75 8.18
CA LYS A 80 -19.00 0.31 8.47
C LYS A 80 -18.48 -0.46 7.26
N ALA A 81 -17.41 -1.24 7.45
CA ALA A 81 -16.92 -2.12 6.40
C ALA A 81 -18.00 -3.16 6.02
N VAL A 82 -18.31 -3.24 4.73
CA VAL A 82 -19.24 -4.23 4.15
C VAL A 82 -18.53 -5.18 3.19
N ALA A 83 -17.26 -4.92 2.89
CA ALA A 83 -16.41 -5.72 2.03
C ALA A 83 -15.03 -5.87 2.67
N ALA A 84 -14.29 -6.89 2.26
CA ALA A 84 -12.92 -7.16 2.70
C ALA A 84 -12.02 -7.37 1.48
N ILE A 85 -10.73 -7.03 1.61
CA ILE A 85 -9.74 -7.42 0.61
C ILE A 85 -9.50 -8.92 0.77
N GLU A 86 -9.68 -9.67 -0.29
CA GLU A 86 -9.47 -11.12 -0.36
C GLU A 86 -8.07 -11.43 -0.90
N LYS A 87 -7.69 -10.76 -1.99
CA LYS A 87 -6.42 -11.00 -2.67
C LYS A 87 -5.91 -9.75 -3.37
N ILE A 88 -4.60 -9.57 -3.42
CA ILE A 88 -3.93 -8.56 -4.24
C ILE A 88 -3.08 -9.30 -5.29
N THR A 89 -3.25 -8.95 -6.55
CA THR A 89 -2.39 -9.45 -7.63
C THR A 89 -1.30 -8.42 -7.91
N ILE A 90 -0.04 -8.84 -7.83
CA ILE A 90 1.14 -7.99 -7.99
C ILE A 90 2.01 -8.56 -9.11
N ALA A 91 2.34 -7.74 -10.10
CA ALA A 91 3.36 -8.04 -11.09
C ALA A 91 4.74 -7.85 -10.44
N ASP A 92 5.42 -8.96 -10.16
CA ASP A 92 6.76 -8.97 -9.55
C ASP A 92 7.41 -10.35 -9.76
N THR A 93 8.54 -10.37 -10.46
CA THR A 93 9.31 -11.58 -10.73
C THR A 93 9.96 -12.14 -9.47
N GLU A 94 10.37 -11.27 -8.55
CA GLU A 94 11.15 -11.66 -7.37
C GLU A 94 10.25 -11.96 -6.17
N GLN A 95 8.93 -11.77 -6.28
CA GLN A 95 7.96 -12.06 -5.22
C GLN A 95 8.39 -11.47 -3.86
N LEU A 96 8.73 -10.18 -3.86
CA LEU A 96 9.24 -9.38 -2.75
C LEU A 96 10.60 -9.86 -2.20
N SER A 97 11.33 -10.76 -2.86
CA SER A 97 12.59 -11.33 -2.34
C SER A 97 13.68 -10.27 -2.11
N ASP A 98 13.62 -9.18 -2.85
CA ASP A 98 14.53 -8.03 -2.68
C ASP A 98 14.12 -7.10 -1.52
N SER A 99 12.98 -7.37 -0.86
CA SER A 99 12.49 -6.58 0.26
C SER A 99 13.09 -7.04 1.59
N TRP A 100 13.75 -6.12 2.31
CA TRP A 100 14.12 -6.30 3.72
C TRP A 100 12.93 -6.49 4.67
N PHE A 101 11.71 -6.31 4.16
CA PHE A 101 10.45 -6.41 4.89
C PHE A 101 9.57 -7.57 4.42
N LYS A 102 10.08 -8.50 3.59
CA LYS A 102 9.27 -9.60 3.05
C LYS A 102 8.49 -10.34 4.13
N THR A 103 9.15 -10.72 5.22
CA THR A 103 8.51 -11.42 6.34
C THR A 103 7.42 -10.56 6.99
N GLU A 104 7.73 -9.30 7.33
CA GLU A 104 6.76 -8.40 7.96
C GLU A 104 5.56 -8.09 7.06
N ILE A 105 5.78 -7.99 5.74
CA ILE A 105 4.73 -7.80 4.75
C ILE A 105 3.80 -9.02 4.75
N LEU A 106 4.36 -10.23 4.61
CA LEU A 106 3.56 -11.46 4.55
C LEU A 106 2.80 -11.72 5.86
N ASP A 107 3.43 -11.50 7.01
CA ASP A 107 2.79 -11.64 8.32
C ASP A 107 1.68 -10.60 8.53
N GLY A 108 1.84 -9.40 7.95
CA GLY A 108 0.90 -8.29 8.08
C GLY A 108 -0.39 -8.42 7.25
N LEU A 109 -0.50 -9.43 6.37
CA LEU A 109 -1.62 -9.55 5.43
C LEU A 109 -2.94 -9.96 6.08
N ASN A 110 -2.92 -10.49 7.30
CA ASN A 110 -4.13 -10.81 8.09
C ASN A 110 -5.22 -11.59 7.32
N GLY A 111 -4.81 -12.59 6.53
CA GLY A 111 -5.71 -13.42 5.72
C GLY A 111 -6.01 -12.88 4.32
N THR A 112 -5.35 -11.79 3.90
CA THR A 112 -5.32 -11.35 2.50
C THR A 112 -4.27 -12.15 1.73
N ASP A 113 -4.63 -12.71 0.58
CA ASP A 113 -3.66 -13.41 -0.26
C ASP A 113 -2.89 -12.44 -1.17
N ILE A 114 -1.66 -12.78 -1.52
CA ILE A 114 -0.94 -12.16 -2.63
C ILE A 114 -0.70 -13.19 -3.72
N GLU A 115 -1.10 -12.85 -4.94
CA GLU A 115 -0.74 -13.57 -6.15
C GLU A 115 0.31 -12.79 -6.90
N PHE A 116 1.46 -13.41 -7.13
CA PHE A 116 2.51 -12.83 -7.96
C PHE A 116 2.38 -13.31 -9.40
N ILE A 117 2.42 -12.37 -10.34
CA ILE A 117 2.45 -12.65 -11.78
C ILE A 117 3.73 -12.10 -12.40
N ASP A 118 4.10 -12.65 -13.56
CA ASP A 118 5.25 -12.16 -14.32
C ASP A 118 4.92 -10.79 -14.94
N PRO A 119 5.77 -9.76 -14.80
CA PRO A 119 5.55 -8.44 -15.40
C PRO A 119 5.29 -8.46 -16.91
N SER A 120 5.77 -9.47 -17.65
CA SER A 120 5.44 -9.63 -19.08
C SER A 120 3.95 -9.82 -19.36
N THR A 121 3.17 -10.25 -18.36
CA THR A 121 1.71 -10.34 -18.41
C THR A 121 1.01 -9.02 -18.04
N ASN A 122 1.79 -8.00 -17.64
CA ASN A 122 1.34 -6.65 -17.26
C ASN A 122 2.12 -5.57 -18.04
N GLU A 123 2.18 -5.69 -19.37
CA GLU A 123 2.87 -4.74 -20.27
C GLU A 123 4.38 -4.52 -19.97
N GLY A 124 5.00 -5.43 -19.20
CA GLY A 124 6.37 -5.30 -18.72
C GLY A 124 6.52 -4.40 -17.49
N GLU A 125 5.43 -3.91 -16.89
CA GLU A 125 5.46 -3.10 -15.67
C GLU A 125 5.31 -3.97 -14.41
N SER A 126 6.12 -3.69 -13.38
CA SER A 126 5.91 -4.19 -12.03
C SER A 126 4.92 -3.32 -11.25
N GLY A 127 4.24 -3.90 -10.26
CA GLY A 127 3.31 -3.21 -9.37
C GLY A 127 1.96 -3.90 -9.21
N ILE A 128 1.00 -3.20 -8.59
CA ILE A 128 -0.35 -3.74 -8.36
C ILE A 128 -1.09 -3.84 -9.70
N VAL A 129 -1.65 -5.02 -9.95
CA VAL A 129 -2.42 -5.33 -11.16
C VAL A 129 -3.90 -5.33 -10.84
N ALA A 130 -4.30 -6.01 -9.76
CA ALA A 130 -5.69 -6.10 -9.38
C ALA A 130 -5.88 -6.27 -7.87
N VAL A 131 -7.06 -5.87 -7.38
CA VAL A 131 -7.51 -6.12 -6.02
C VAL A 131 -8.83 -6.87 -6.06
N HIS A 132 -8.87 -8.04 -5.44
CA HIS A 132 -10.07 -8.84 -5.25
C HIS A 132 -10.73 -8.43 -3.93
N LEU A 133 -12.00 -8.06 -4.00
CA LEU A 133 -12.82 -7.67 -2.87
C LEU A 133 -13.93 -8.69 -2.66
N MET A 134 -14.00 -9.25 -1.46
CA MET A 134 -15.15 -10.05 -1.01
C MET A 134 -16.26 -9.11 -0.57
N THR A 135 -17.44 -9.21 -1.20
CA THR A 135 -18.64 -8.43 -0.87
C THR A 135 -19.81 -9.36 -0.48
N PRO A 136 -20.91 -8.86 0.08
CA PRO A 136 -22.07 -9.70 0.40
C PRO A 136 -22.74 -10.31 -0.84
N ALA A 137 -22.49 -9.76 -2.03
CA ALA A 137 -23.00 -10.26 -3.31
C ALA A 137 -22.03 -11.20 -4.03
N GLY A 138 -20.83 -11.44 -3.47
CA GLY A 138 -19.76 -12.23 -4.08
C GLY A 138 -18.46 -11.46 -4.25
N SER A 139 -17.46 -12.11 -4.87
CA SER A 139 -16.14 -11.53 -5.13
C SER A 139 -16.19 -10.59 -6.35
N VAL A 140 -15.53 -9.44 -6.24
CA VAL A 140 -15.40 -8.41 -7.28
C VAL A 140 -13.92 -8.14 -7.50
N VAL A 141 -13.49 -8.05 -8.76
CA VAL A 141 -12.11 -7.71 -9.14
C VAL A 141 -12.06 -6.26 -9.59
N LEU A 142 -11.10 -5.50 -9.07
CA LEU A 142 -10.78 -4.15 -9.50
C LEU A 142 -9.39 -4.15 -10.16
N ASP A 143 -9.33 -3.88 -11.45
CA ASP A 143 -8.11 -3.80 -12.27
C ASP A 143 -7.87 -2.38 -12.84
#